data_AF-C1A247-F1
#
_entry.id   AF-C1A247-F1
#
_cell.length_a   1.000
_cell.length_b   1.000
_cell.length_c   1.000
_cell.angle_alpha   90.00
_cell.angle_beta   90.00
_cell.angle_gamma   90.00
#
_symmetry.space_group_name_H-M   'P 1'
#
loop_
_entity.id
_entity.type
_entity.pdbx_description
1 polymer ?
#
loop_
_entity_poly.entity_id
_entity_poly.type
_entity_poly.pdbx_seq_one_letter_code
_entity_poly.pdbx_strand_id
1 'polypeptide(L)'
;MSDNEFQGDPTKSNAKIARLLEHAVMRLPLADRVLAANHPGITAHIVGESLEFTLDATDEVIAIADRTWLDDDEDDSFDPEFIPTDDDFPPDLST
;
A
#
# COMPACT_ATOMS: atom_id res chain seq x y z
N MET A 1 16.77 21.80 -3.32
CA MET A 1 15.86 20.67 -3.56
C MET A 1 15.17 20.47 -2.24
N SER A 2 13.88 20.84 -2.15
CA SER A 2 13.15 20.76 -0.89
C SER A 2 12.53 19.38 -0.85
N ASP A 3 13.10 18.50 -0.03
CA ASP A 3 12.46 17.27 0.41
C ASP A 3 11.13 17.66 1.07
N ASN A 4 10.04 17.45 0.34
CA ASN A 4 8.71 17.70 0.83
C ASN A 4 8.29 16.49 1.67
N GLU A 5 8.97 16.29 2.81
CA GLU A 5 8.57 15.33 3.82
C GLU A 5 7.13 15.67 4.25
N PHE A 6 6.25 14.69 4.14
CA PHE A 6 4.87 14.79 4.58
C PHE A 6 4.89 14.98 6.11
N GLN A 7 4.75 16.22 6.57
CA GLN A 7 4.80 16.55 8.00
C GLN A 7 3.43 16.28 8.66
N GLY A 8 3.11 15.00 8.78
CA GLY A 8 1.89 14.47 9.38
C GLY A 8 1.91 12.96 9.23
N ASP A 9 1.35 12.22 10.18
CA ASP A 9 1.22 10.77 10.07
C ASP A 9 0.12 10.49 9.02
N PRO A 10 0.44 10.18 7.74
CA PRO A 10 -0.54 10.13 6.66
C PRO A 10 -1.58 9.01 6.91
N THR A 11 -1.21 8.02 7.72
CA THR A 11 -2.06 6.90 8.11
C THR A 11 -3.20 7.28 9.05
N LYS A 12 -3.13 8.42 9.75
CA LYS A 12 -4.09 8.77 10.81
C LYS A 12 -5.27 9.64 10.39
N SER A 13 -5.23 10.27 9.22
CA SER A 13 -6.24 11.26 8.83
C SER A 13 -7.02 10.96 7.54
N ASN A 14 -6.70 9.88 6.81
CA ASN A 14 -7.35 9.60 5.53
C ASN A 14 -7.99 8.20 5.49
N ALA A 15 -9.33 8.16 5.48
CA ALA A 15 -10.10 6.92 5.41
C ALA A 15 -9.81 6.10 4.14
N LYS A 16 -9.39 6.77 3.05
CA LYS A 16 -8.95 6.12 1.81
C LYS A 16 -7.69 5.29 2.04
N ILE A 17 -6.71 5.83 2.77
CA ILE A 17 -5.47 5.13 3.11
C ILE A 17 -5.77 3.91 3.97
N ALA A 18 -6.61 4.05 4.99
CA ALA A 18 -7.01 2.93 5.84
C ALA A 18 -7.64 1.79 5.03
N ARG A 19 -8.57 2.12 4.13
CA ARG A 19 -9.23 1.15 3.25
C ARG A 19 -8.25 0.51 2.25
N LEU A 20 -7.35 1.29 1.68
CA LEU A 20 -6.32 0.82 0.76
C LEU A 20 -5.39 -0.18 1.43
N LEU A 21 -4.91 0.13 2.63
CA LEU A 21 -4.04 -0.76 3.40
C LEU A 21 -4.76 -2.03 3.85
N GLU A 22 -6.03 -1.94 4.26
CA GLU A 22 -6.84 -3.12 4.60
C GLU A 22 -6.95 -4.08 3.41
N HIS A 23 -7.25 -3.55 2.22
CA HIS A 23 -7.32 -4.34 0.98
C HIS A 23 -5.95 -4.90 0.56
N ALA A 24 -4.88 -4.13 0.70
CA ALA A 24 -3.52 -4.55 0.38
C ALA A 24 -3.10 -5.73 1.27
N VAL A 25 -3.27 -5.60 2.58
CA VAL A 25 -2.94 -6.65 3.54
C VAL A 25 -3.80 -7.90 3.33
N MET A 26 -5.06 -7.78 2.93
CA MET A 26 -5.89 -8.95 2.61
C MET A 26 -5.41 -9.75 1.39
N ARG A 27 -4.71 -9.10 0.45
CA ARG A 27 -4.14 -9.73 -0.76
C ARG A 27 -2.79 -10.40 -0.53
N LEU A 28 -2.12 -10.04 0.56
CA LEU A 28 -0.82 -10.63 0.90
C LEU A 28 -0.93 -12.15 1.14
N PRO A 29 0.13 -12.91 0.83
CA PRO A 29 0.27 -14.30 1.23
C PRO A 29 0.03 -14.46 2.74
N LEU A 30 -0.45 -15.63 3.17
CA LEU A 30 -0.74 -15.89 4.58
C LEU A 30 0.48 -15.63 5.48
N ALA A 31 1.69 -15.94 4.99
CA ALA A 31 2.93 -15.69 5.72
C ALA A 31 3.13 -14.19 6.01
N ASP A 32 2.97 -13.34 5.00
CA ASP A 32 3.18 -11.90 5.11
C ASP A 32 2.04 -11.22 5.86
N ARG A 33 0.83 -11.75 5.79
CA ARG A 33 -0.29 -11.34 6.66
C ARG A 33 0.00 -11.59 8.13
N VAL A 34 0.59 -12.74 8.44
CA VAL A 34 1.01 -13.08 9.81
C VAL A 34 2.16 -12.18 10.24
N LEU A 35 3.12 -11.89 9.35
CA LEU A 35 4.21 -10.95 9.63
C LEU A 35 3.69 -9.53 9.89
N ALA A 36 2.80 -9.01 9.04
CA ALA A 36 2.16 -7.71 9.22
C ALA A 36 1.37 -7.61 10.54
N ALA A 37 0.75 -8.71 10.99
CA ALA A 37 0.04 -8.76 12.26
C ALA A 37 0.98 -8.76 13.49
N ASN A 38 2.19 -9.33 13.38
CA ASN A 38 3.16 -9.44 14.47
C ASN A 38 4.19 -8.30 14.50
N HIS A 39 4.49 -7.71 13.35
CA HIS A 39 5.34 -6.54 13.15
C HIS A 39 4.53 -5.47 12.39
N PRO A 40 3.59 -4.79 13.06
CA PRO A 40 2.79 -3.75 12.42
C PRO A 40 3.66 -2.54 12.14
N GLY A 41 4.11 -2.43 10.90
CA GLY A 41 4.85 -1.29 10.37
C GLY A 41 4.54 -1.15 8.89
N ILE A 42 3.93 -0.04 8.51
CA ILE A 42 3.74 0.33 7.12
C ILE A 42 4.33 1.71 6.96
N THR A 43 5.38 1.80 6.15
CA THR A 43 6.01 3.06 5.79
C THR A 43 5.45 3.54 4.46
N ALA A 44 5.15 4.83 4.35
CA ALA A 44 4.70 5.43 3.10
C ALA A 44 5.81 6.32 2.52
N HIS A 45 6.17 6.09 1.26
CA HIS A 45 7.18 6.85 0.53
C HIS A 45 6.55 7.60 -0.64
N ILE A 46 6.86 8.88 -0.76
CA ILE A 46 6.42 9.70 -1.89
C ILE A 46 7.39 9.45 -3.06
N VAL A 47 6.87 8.92 -4.16
CA VAL A 47 7.62 8.66 -5.39
C VAL A 47 6.93 9.38 -6.54
N GLY A 48 7.42 10.60 -6.82
CA GLY A 48 6.82 11.47 -7.83
C GLY A 48 5.39 11.90 -7.47
N GLU A 49 4.43 11.51 -8.30
CA GLU A 49 2.99 11.80 -8.13
C GLU A 49 2.26 10.71 -7.32
N SER A 50 2.97 9.65 -6.93
CA SER A 50 2.40 8.50 -6.23
C SER A 50 2.92 8.39 -4.80
N LEU A 51 2.16 7.68 -3.97
CA LEU A 51 2.48 7.28 -2.61
C LEU A 51 2.58 5.75 -2.59
N GLU A 52 3.78 5.24 -2.33
CA GLU A 52 4.06 3.81 -2.21
C GLU A 52 3.99 3.40 -0.74
N PHE A 53 3.28 2.31 -0.44
CA PHE A 53 3.16 1.76 0.90
C PHE A 53 3.99 0.49 1.01
N THR A 54 5.00 0.52 1.87
CA THR A 54 5.94 -0.58 2.11
C THR A 54 5.59 -1.27 3.42
N LEU A 55 5.55 -2.60 3.42
CA LEU A 55 5.43 -3.40 4.63
C LEU A 55 6.80 -3.56 5.28
N ASP A 56 7.01 -2.97 6.46
CA ASP A 56 8.32 -2.97 7.14
C ASP A 56 8.84 -4.39 7.47
N ALA A 57 7.92 -5.36 7.60
CA ALA A 57 8.28 -6.74 7.92
C ALA A 57 8.97 -7.47 6.75
N THR A 58 8.69 -7.06 5.51
CA THR A 58 9.24 -7.67 4.28
C THR A 58 10.06 -6.69 3.44
N ASP A 59 9.99 -5.39 3.74
CA ASP A 59 10.54 -4.29 2.93
C ASP A 59 9.96 -4.24 1.51
N GLU A 60 8.75 -4.79 1.32
CA GLU A 60 8.08 -4.85 0.02
C GLU A 60 6.95 -3.83 -0.10
N VAL A 61 6.82 -3.25 -1.30
CA VAL A 61 5.69 -2.35 -1.62
C VAL A 61 4.43 -3.19 -1.84
N ILE A 62 3.41 -2.93 -1.06
CA ILE A 62 2.15 -3.69 -1.05
C ILE A 62 0.99 -2.96 -1.72
N ALA A 63 1.10 -1.64 -1.89
CA ALA A 63 0.12 -0.82 -2.58
C ALA A 63 0.72 0.51 -3.05
N ILE A 64 0.15 1.06 -4.12
CA ILE A 64 0.49 2.37 -4.66
C ILE A 64 -0.79 3.16 -4.84
N ALA A 65 -0.77 4.42 -4.41
CA ALA A 65 -1.89 5.34 -4.58
C ALA A 65 -1.44 6.63 -5.26
N ASP A 66 -2.26 7.15 -6.15
CA ASP A 66 -2.04 8.49 -6.69
C ASP A 66 -2.30 9.55 -5.62
N ARG A 67 -1.43 10.54 -5.52
CA ARG A 67 -1.55 11.60 -4.50
C ARG A 67 -2.71 12.55 -4.77
N THR A 68 -3.02 12.84 -6.03
CA THR A 68 -4.17 13.69 -6.37
C THR A 68 -5.48 13.02 -5.97
N TRP A 69 -5.57 11.70 -6.12
CA TRP A 69 -6.72 10.92 -5.62
C TRP A 69 -6.81 10.91 -4.09
N LEU A 70 -5.67 10.82 -3.40
CA LEU A 70 -5.65 10.88 -1.92
C LEU A 70 -6.04 12.25 -1.38
N ASP A 71 -5.68 13.32 -2.08
CA ASP A 71 -5.95 14.72 -1.69
C ASP A 71 -7.36 15.20 -2.14
N ASP A 72 -8.03 14.50 -3.05
CA ASP A 72 -9.39 14.85 -3.52
C ASP A 72 -10.47 14.21 -2.64
N ASP A 73 -10.93 14.90 -1.59
CA ASP A 73 -12.00 14.41 -0.70
C ASP A 73 -13.35 14.15 -1.41
N GLU A 74 -13.58 14.68 -2.63
CA GLU A 74 -14.82 14.47 -3.39
C GLU A 74 -14.77 13.23 -4.29
N ASP A 75 -13.58 12.67 -4.52
CA ASP A 75 -13.39 11.45 -5.32
C ASP A 75 -13.48 10.18 -4.47
N ASP A 76 -14.67 9.57 -4.41
CA ASP A 76 -14.90 8.28 -3.74
C ASP A 76 -14.57 7.04 -4.61
N SER A 77 -13.97 7.22 -5.81
CA SER A 77 -13.63 6.09 -6.67
C SER A 77 -12.55 5.26 -5.98
N PHE A 78 -12.82 3.97 -5.71
CA PHE A 78 -11.82 3.09 -5.10
C PHE A 78 -11.07 2.36 -6.23
N ASP A 79 -10.08 3.03 -6.82
CA ASP A 79 -9.27 2.49 -7.94
C ASP A 79 -7.75 2.48 -7.65
N PRO A 80 -7.28 1.88 -6.54
CA PRO A 80 -5.85 1.80 -6.26
C PRO A 80 -5.15 0.69 -7.04
N GLU A 81 -3.85 0.90 -7.30
CA GLU A 81 -2.98 -0.10 -7.92
C GLU A 81 -2.32 -0.97 -6.83
N PHE A 82 -2.48 -2.28 -6.96
CA PHE A 82 -1.88 -3.26 -6.05
C PHE A 82 -0.73 -3.97 -6.75
N ILE A 83 0.36 -4.18 -6.01
CA ILE A 83 1.47 -4.98 -6.51
C ILE A 83 1.03 -6.45 -6.49
N PRO A 84 1.17 -7.19 -7.60
CA PRO A 84 0.80 -8.60 -7.66
C PRO A 84 1.62 -9.40 -6.65
N THR A 85 0.96 -10.28 -5.91
CA THR A 85 1.62 -11.19 -4.98
C THR A 85 2.00 -12.49 -5.69
N ASP A 86 2.93 -13.27 -5.14
CA ASP A 86 3.32 -14.57 -5.71
C ASP A 86 2.13 -15.55 -5.89
N ASP A 87 1.05 -15.37 -5.12
CA ASP A 87 -0.22 -16.13 -5.24
C ASP A 87 -1.10 -15.69 -6.44
N ASP A 88 -0.87 -14.49 -7.00
CA ASP A 88 -1.60 -13.97 -8.16
C ASP A 88 -1.11 -14.59 -9.48
N PHE A 89 0.06 -15.22 -9.48
CA PHE A 89 0.54 -15.99 -10.62
C PHE A 89 -0.01 -17.42 -10.51
N PRO A 90 -0.86 -17.87 -11.46
CA PRO A 90 -1.23 -19.28 -11.50
C PRO A 90 0.06 -20.10 -11.57
N PRO A 91 0.17 -21.22 -10.81
CA PRO A 91 1.36 -22.06 -10.90
C PRO A 91 1.53 -22.43 -12.37
N ASP A 92 2.71 -22.15 -12.92
CA ASP A 92 3.04 -22.46 -14.30
C ASP A 92 2.90 -23.97 -14.51
N LEU A 93 1.73 -24.40 -14.98
CA LEU A 93 1.43 -25.79 -15.33
C LEU A 93 2.04 -26.10 -16.70
N SER A 94 3.33 -25.81 -16.90
CA SER A 94 4.06 -26.33 -18.04
C SER A 94 4.44 -27.79 -17.74
N THR A 95 3.59 -28.70 -18.21
CA THR A 95 3.88 -30.14 -18.37
C THR A 95 4.71 -30.38 -19.62
#